data_AF-A0A0A1T6G1-F1
#
_entry.id   AF-A0A0A1T6G1-F1
#
_cell.length_a   1.000
_cell.length_b   1.000
_cell.length_c   1.000
_cell.angle_alpha   90.00
_cell.angle_beta   90.00
_cell.angle_gamma   90.00
#
_symmetry.space_group_name_H-M   'P 1'
#
loop_
_entity.id
_entity.type
_entity.pdbx_description
1 polymer ?
#
loop_
_entity_poly.entity_id
_entity_poly.type
_entity_poly.pdbx_seq_one_letter_code
_entity_poly.pdbx_strand_id
1 'polypeptide(L)'
;MSTIASFREWLRRKQLQIEVTFAVYMFTPTEKFAFYSIVFLLVSLTFIAAILYLPHHISILSGRVWYYINGDHIDVMASARSAVGSIMTSAVADNVKNNVMPEVTKIVADAARVKSEL
;
A
#
# COMPACT_ATOMS: atom_id res chain seq x y z
N MET A 1 -36.66 15.62 26.27
CA MET A 1 -35.86 14.45 26.66
C MET A 1 -34.40 14.81 26.44
N SER A 2 -33.61 15.00 27.51
CA SER A 2 -32.22 15.45 27.39
C SER A 2 -31.34 14.32 26.87
N THR A 3 -30.75 14.49 25.69
CA THR A 3 -29.81 13.53 25.07
C THR A 3 -28.61 13.24 25.98
N ILE A 4 -28.18 14.23 26.75
CA ILE A 4 -27.12 14.12 27.76
C ILE A 4 -27.55 13.21 28.91
N ALA A 5 -28.81 13.30 29.35
CA ALA A 5 -29.33 12.43 30.41
C ALA A 5 -29.41 10.97 29.94
N SER A 6 -29.88 10.72 28.71
CA SER A 6 -29.91 9.39 28.10
C SER A 6 -28.50 8.80 27.92
N PHE A 7 -27.52 9.63 27.54
CA PHE A 7 -26.12 9.20 27.44
C PHE A 7 -25.51 8.85 28.80
N ARG A 8 -25.81 9.64 29.84
CA ARG A 8 -25.37 9.35 31.22
C ARG A 8 -25.94 8.03 31.73
N GLU A 9 -27.20 7.75 31.46
CA GLU A 9 -27.82 6.48 31.82
C GLU A 9 -27.20 5.30 31.06
N TRP A 10 -26.86 5.49 29.79
CA TRP A 10 -26.16 4.49 28.98
C TRP A 10 -24.76 4.19 29.53
N LEU A 11 -23.99 5.23 29.88
CA LEU A 11 -22.68 5.10 30.52
C LEU A 11 -22.76 4.33 31.84
N ARG A 12 -23.76 4.64 32.68
CA ARG A 12 -23.99 3.92 33.94
C ARG A 12 -24.22 2.42 33.70
N ARG A 13 -25.00 2.06 32.68
CA ARG A 13 -25.22 0.64 32.32
C ARG A 13 -23.94 -0.04 31.87
N LYS A 14 -23.07 0.65 31.11
CA LYS A 14 -21.78 0.11 30.67
C LYS A 14 -20.79 -0.08 31.82
N GLN A 15 -20.74 0.87 32.74
CA GLN A 15 -19.92 0.73 33.94
C GLN A 15 -20.36 -0.49 34.78
N LEU A 16 -21.66 -0.64 35.02
CA LEU A 16 -22.19 -1.80 35.75
C LEU A 16 -21.90 -3.12 35.05
N GLN A 17 -21.97 -3.16 33.72
CA GLN A 17 -21.64 -4.36 32.95
C GLN A 17 -20.16 -4.74 33.12
N ILE A 18 -19.26 -3.76 33.11
CA ILE A 18 -17.83 -3.98 33.36
C ILE A 18 -17.60 -4.48 34.79
N GLU A 19 -18.27 -3.87 35.78
CA GLU A 19 -18.15 -4.28 37.19
C GLU A 19 -18.62 -5.72 37.43
N VAL A 20 -19.69 -6.15 36.75
CA VAL A 20 -20.24 -7.52 36.86
C VAL A 20 -19.40 -8.53 36.08
N THR A 21 -18.99 -8.23 34.84
CA THR A 21 -18.24 -9.18 33.99
C THR A 21 -16.81 -9.41 34.47
N PHE A 22 -16.13 -8.37 34.94
CA PHE A 22 -14.75 -8.49 35.43
C PHE A 22 -14.68 -8.73 36.95
N ALA A 23 -15.82 -8.96 37.61
CA ALA A 23 -15.94 -9.08 39.06
C ALA A 23 -15.25 -7.95 39.84
N VAL A 24 -15.10 -6.77 39.22
CA VAL A 24 -14.36 -5.63 39.79
C VAL A 24 -15.02 -5.11 41.05
N TYR A 25 -16.29 -5.42 41.27
CA TYR A 25 -16.98 -5.11 42.52
C TYR A 25 -16.31 -5.75 43.75
N MET A 26 -15.73 -6.95 43.60
CA MET A 26 -15.14 -7.72 44.70
C MET A 26 -13.72 -7.28 45.09
N PHE A 27 -13.04 -6.52 44.24
CA PHE A 27 -11.70 -6.05 44.55
C PHE A 27 -11.69 -4.96 45.62
N THR A 28 -10.60 -4.90 46.37
CA THR A 28 -10.34 -3.84 47.35
C THR A 28 -10.18 -2.51 46.60
N PRO A 29 -10.56 -1.33 47.16
CA PRO A 29 -10.50 -0.06 46.42
C PRO A 29 -9.14 0.27 45.81
N THR A 30 -8.05 -0.16 46.47
CA THR A 30 -6.67 -0.05 45.99
C THR A 30 -6.38 -0.96 44.78
N GLU A 31 -6.91 -2.19 44.79
CA GLU A 31 -6.77 -3.15 43.69
C GLU A 31 -7.58 -2.73 42.45
N LYS A 32 -8.75 -2.11 42.65
CA LYS A 32 -9.53 -1.54 41.53
C LYS A 32 -8.72 -0.50 40.76
N PHE A 33 -7.99 0.37 41.47
CA PHE A 33 -7.13 1.36 40.84
C PHE A 33 -6.01 0.72 40.01
N ALA A 34 -5.38 -0.35 40.53
CA ALA A 34 -4.36 -1.10 39.79
C ALA A 34 -4.92 -1.79 38.54
N PHE A 35 -6.13 -2.36 38.61
CA PHE A 35 -6.76 -2.96 37.43
C PHE A 35 -7.06 -1.91 36.34
N TYR A 36 -7.66 -0.78 36.73
CA TYR A 36 -7.94 0.30 35.78
C TYR A 36 -6.67 0.91 35.18
N SER A 37 -5.58 1.00 35.94
CA SER A 37 -4.31 1.51 35.41
C SER A 37 -3.68 0.57 34.38
N ILE A 38 -3.74 -0.75 34.59
CA ILE A 38 -3.26 -1.75 33.62
C ILE A 38 -4.11 -1.69 32.35
N VAL A 39 -5.44 -1.71 32.47
CA VAL A 39 -6.34 -1.61 31.32
C VAL A 39 -6.12 -0.29 30.58
N PHE A 40 -5.99 0.82 31.30
CA PHE A 40 -5.67 2.12 30.71
C PHE A 40 -4.33 2.10 29.96
N LEU A 41 -3.30 1.47 30.52
CA LEU A 41 -2.00 1.32 29.88
C LEU A 41 -2.11 0.52 28.59
N LEU A 42 -2.78 -0.64 28.62
CA LEU A 42 -2.97 -1.49 27.45
C LEU A 42 -3.77 -0.78 26.35
N VAL A 43 -4.85 -0.08 26.73
CA VAL A 43 -5.68 0.69 25.80
C VAL A 43 -4.90 1.87 25.24
N SER A 44 -4.17 2.61 26.06
CA SER A 44 -3.34 3.74 25.63
C SER A 44 -2.24 3.29 24.67
N LEU A 45 -1.54 2.21 25.00
CA LEU A 45 -0.53 1.61 24.14
C LEU A 45 -1.13 1.18 22.79
N THR A 46 -2.28 0.50 22.82
CA THR A 46 -3.00 0.09 21.62
C THR A 46 -3.50 1.30 20.83
N PHE A 47 -3.94 2.37 21.50
CA PHE A 47 -4.44 3.58 20.86
C PHE A 47 -3.33 4.35 20.15
N ILE A 48 -2.17 4.50 20.79
CA ILE A 48 -0.98 5.09 20.18
C ILE A 48 -0.52 4.23 19.00
N ALA A 49 -0.47 2.90 19.17
CA ALA A 49 -0.16 1.98 18.09
C ALA A 49 -1.19 2.09 16.95
N ALA A 50 -2.48 2.21 17.25
CA ALA A 50 -3.53 2.40 16.25
C ALA A 50 -3.35 3.73 15.51
N ILE A 51 -3.16 4.85 16.21
CA ILE A 51 -2.97 6.15 15.53
C ILE A 51 -1.70 6.15 14.67
N LEU A 52 -0.62 5.49 15.09
CA LEU A 52 0.64 5.50 14.35
C LEU A 52 0.69 4.47 13.21
N TYR A 53 0.15 3.28 13.44
CA TYR A 53 0.26 2.14 12.54
C TYR A 53 -0.97 2.00 11.63
N LEU A 54 -2.17 2.26 12.15
CA LEU A 54 -3.40 2.12 11.39
C LEU A 54 -3.46 3.03 10.14
N PRO A 55 -3.03 4.31 10.12
CA PRO A 55 -3.04 5.09 8.88
C PRO A 55 -2.10 4.52 7.81
N HIS A 56 -0.96 3.94 8.22
CA HIS A 56 -0.07 3.23 7.30
C HIS A 56 -0.77 2.02 6.67
N HIS A 57 -1.48 1.22 7.47
CA HIS A 57 -2.25 0.07 6.98
C HIS A 57 -3.48 0.44 6.15
N ILE A 58 -4.18 1.51 6.51
CA ILE A 58 -5.35 2.00 5.78
C ILE A 58 -4.95 2.54 4.41
N SER A 59 -3.78 3.18 4.26
CA SER A 59 -3.28 3.65 2.96
C SER A 59 -3.05 2.51 1.96
N ILE A 60 -2.45 1.41 2.40
CA ILE A 60 -2.24 0.22 1.57
C ILE A 60 -3.58 -0.43 1.18
N LEU A 61 -4.50 -0.51 2.13
CA LEU A 61 -5.82 -1.09 1.90
C LEU A 61 -6.67 -0.21 0.97
N SER A 62 -6.61 1.12 1.11
CA SER A 62 -7.34 2.04 0.25
C SER A 62 -6.80 2.02 -1.18
N GLY A 63 -5.48 1.89 -1.39
CA GLY A 63 -4.91 1.70 -2.72
C GLY A 63 -5.42 0.43 -3.42
N ARG A 64 -5.60 -0.67 -2.66
CA ARG A 64 -6.22 -1.90 -3.19
C ARG A 64 -7.72 -1.74 -3.43
N VAL A 65 -8.45 -1.10 -2.52
CA VAL A 65 -9.89 -0.86 -2.67
C VAL A 65 -10.16 0.09 -3.85
N TRP A 66 -9.31 1.10 -4.05
CA TRP A 66 -9.36 1.99 -5.20
C TRP A 66 -9.12 1.23 -6.50
N TYR A 67 -8.19 0.27 -6.51
CA TYR A 67 -7.98 -0.62 -7.67
C TYR A 67 -9.23 -1.43 -8.03
N TYR A 68 -9.97 -1.93 -7.03
CA TYR A 68 -11.18 -2.71 -7.28
C TYR A 68 -12.43 -1.85 -7.59
N ILE A 69 -12.51 -0.63 -7.06
CA ILE A 69 -13.65 0.28 -7.26
C ILE A 69 -13.51 1.08 -8.57
N ASN A 70 -12.31 1.55 -8.91
CA ASN A 70 -12.12 2.40 -10.09
C ASN A 70 -12.00 1.63 -11.39
N GLY A 71 -11.92 0.30 -11.35
CA GLY A 71 -12.29 -0.57 -12.47
C GLY A 71 -11.64 -0.30 -13.83
N ASP A 72 -10.61 0.54 -13.92
CA ASP A 72 -9.93 0.83 -15.17
C ASP A 72 -8.54 0.22 -15.16
N HIS A 73 -8.25 -0.43 -16.26
CA HIS A 73 -7.16 -1.34 -16.46
C HIS A 73 -5.84 -0.57 -16.53
N ILE A 74 -5.32 -0.07 -15.41
CA ILE A 74 -3.86 -0.02 -15.28
C ILE A 74 -3.44 -1.42 -14.90
N ASP A 75 -3.60 -2.30 -15.89
CA ASP A 75 -2.91 -3.56 -15.96
C ASP A 75 -1.44 -3.17 -15.92
N VAL A 76 -0.86 -3.17 -14.71
CA VAL A 76 0.56 -2.86 -14.48
C VAL A 76 1.40 -3.74 -15.41
N MET A 77 0.88 -4.91 -15.79
CA MET A 77 1.42 -5.77 -16.82
C MET A 77 1.34 -5.17 -18.24
N ALA A 78 0.26 -4.49 -18.63
CA ALA A 78 0.15 -3.80 -19.93
C ALA A 78 1.03 -2.54 -19.99
N SER A 79 1.08 -1.74 -18.92
CA SER A 79 1.98 -0.57 -18.84
C SER A 79 3.46 -1.00 -18.79
N ALA A 80 3.78 -2.08 -18.06
CA ALA A 80 5.11 -2.66 -18.06
C ALA A 80 5.47 -3.28 -19.42
N ARG A 81 4.53 -3.95 -20.11
CA ARG A 81 4.75 -4.47 -21.47
C ARG A 81 4.96 -3.35 -22.48
N SER A 82 4.24 -2.24 -22.38
CA SER A 82 4.44 -1.07 -23.23
C SER A 82 5.82 -0.43 -22.98
N ALA A 83 6.20 -0.27 -21.71
CA ALA A 83 7.52 0.24 -21.33
C ALA A 83 8.65 -0.68 -21.81
N VAL A 84 8.56 -2.00 -21.57
CA VAL A 84 9.53 -3.00 -22.04
C VAL A 84 9.58 -3.05 -23.57
N GLY A 85 8.44 -2.98 -24.26
CA GLY A 85 8.37 -2.91 -25.71
C GLY A 85 9.11 -1.69 -26.25
N SER A 86 8.93 -0.52 -25.63
CA SER A 86 9.63 0.71 -26.02
C SER A 86 11.16 0.62 -25.83
N ILE A 87 11.61 0.03 -24.72
CA ILE A 87 13.03 -0.17 -24.40
C ILE A 87 13.65 -1.21 -25.34
N MET A 88 12.93 -2.26 -25.69
CA MET A 88 13.40 -3.24 -26.68
C MET A 88 13.51 -2.63 -28.07
N THR A 89 12.55 -1.82 -28.51
CA THR A 89 12.65 -1.13 -29.80
C THR A 89 13.80 -0.14 -29.85
N SER A 90 14.08 0.58 -28.76
CA SER A 90 15.24 1.49 -28.70
C SER A 90 16.56 0.71 -28.69
N ALA A 91 16.66 -0.38 -27.92
CA ALA A 91 17.85 -1.22 -27.88
C ALA A 91 18.14 -1.91 -29.23
N VAL A 92 17.10 -2.35 -29.94
CA VAL A 92 17.24 -2.90 -31.29
C VAL A 92 17.67 -1.81 -32.28
N ALA A 93 17.09 -0.61 -32.21
CA ALA A 93 17.50 0.51 -33.05
C ALA A 93 18.97 0.90 -32.82
N ASP A 94 19.42 0.93 -31.57
CA ASP A 94 20.82 1.22 -31.21
C ASP A 94 21.77 0.12 -31.69
N ASN A 95 21.38 -1.15 -31.59
CA ASN A 95 22.20 -2.26 -32.09
C ASN A 95 22.31 -2.27 -33.62
N VAL A 96 21.21 -2.01 -34.33
CA VAL A 96 21.19 -1.90 -35.80
C VAL A 96 22.06 -0.73 -36.27
N LYS A 97 21.97 0.42 -35.60
CA LYS A 97 22.77 1.60 -35.93
C LYS A 97 24.27 1.37 -35.73
N ASN A 98 24.65 0.75 -34.61
CA ASN A 98 26.05 0.66 -34.22
C ASN A 98 26.78 -0.55 -34.83
N ASN A 99 26.07 -1.66 -35.08
CA ASN A 99 26.70 -2.89 -35.54
C ASN A 99 26.34 -3.26 -36.98
N VAL A 100 25.06 -3.11 -37.37
CA VAL A 100 24.59 -3.59 -38.68
C VAL A 100 24.85 -2.57 -39.79
N MET A 101 24.51 -1.29 -39.57
CA MET A 101 24.70 -0.21 -40.56
C MET A 101 26.14 -0.03 -41.06
N PRO A 102 27.19 -0.02 -40.21
CA PRO A 102 28.56 0.12 -40.70
C PRO A 102 29.01 -1.09 -41.53
N GLU A 103 28.51 -2.30 -41.22
CA GLU A 103 28.83 -3.50 -41.97
C GLU A 103 28.14 -3.52 -43.34
N VAL A 104 26.85 -3.14 -43.40
CA VAL A 104 26.12 -2.97 -44.66
C VAL A 104 26.78 -1.91 -45.55
N THR A 105 27.24 -0.78 -45.00
CA THR A 105 27.94 0.23 -45.80
C THR A 105 29.25 -0.26 -46.41
N LYS A 106 29.98 -1.14 -45.72
CA LYS A 106 31.20 -1.74 -46.25
C LYS A 106 30.91 -2.70 -47.39
N ILE A 107 29.90 -3.56 -47.23
CA ILE A 107 29.50 -4.52 -48.26
C ILE A 107 28.96 -3.81 -49.51
N VAL A 108 28.16 -2.76 -49.34
CA VAL A 108 27.65 -1.96 -50.47
C VAL A 108 28.79 -1.21 -51.19
N ALA A 109 29.77 -0.69 -50.45
CA ALA A 109 30.95 -0.05 -51.04
C ALA A 109 31.82 -1.06 -51.82
N ASP A 110 31.93 -2.29 -51.33
CA ASP A 110 32.69 -3.35 -51.99
C ASP A 110 31.97 -3.85 -53.26
N ALA A 111 30.65 -4.02 -53.20
CA ALA A 111 29.83 -4.34 -54.37
C ALA A 111 29.85 -3.24 -55.44
N ALA A 112 29.92 -1.96 -55.03
CA ALA A 112 30.06 -0.83 -55.95
C ALA A 112 31.43 -0.82 -56.65
N ARG A 113 32.50 -1.24 -55.96
CA ARG A 113 33.85 -1.38 -56.55
C ARG A 113 33.92 -2.52 -57.57
N VAL A 114 33.35 -3.68 -57.26
CA VAL A 114 33.30 -4.83 -58.18
C VAL A 114 32.51 -4.49 -59.46
N LYS A 115 31.45 -3.68 -59.36
CA LYS A 115 30.69 -3.23 -60.53
C LYS A 115 31.45 -2.22 -61.41
N SER A 116 32.46 -1.53 -60.87
CA SER A 116 33.28 -0.56 -61.63
C SER A 116 34.47 -1.19 -62.37
N GLU A 117 34.78 -2.46 -62.10
CA GLU A 117 35.84 -3.23 -62.77
C GLU A 117 35.33 -4.16 -63.89
N LEU A 118 34.01 -4.16 -64.15
CA LEU A 118 33.33 -4.84 -65.26
C LEU A 118 32.89 -3.83 -66.33
#